data_AF-G9ZUB9-F1
#
_entry.id   AF-G9ZUB9-F1
#
_cell.length_a   1.000
_cell.length_b   1.000
_cell.length_c   1.000
_cell.angle_alpha   90.00
_cell.angle_beta   90.00
_cell.angle_gamma   90.00
#
_symmetry.space_group_name_H-M   'P 1'
#
loop_
_entity.id
_entity.type
_entity.pdbx_description
1 polymer ?
#
loop_
_entity_poly.entity_id
_entity_poly.type
_entity_poly.pdbx_seq_one_letter_code
_entity_poly.pdbx_strand_id
1 'polypeptide(L)'
;MTSSIIYEDDEILVIHQPAPARKDKAAEAPALTLVTFADLTFRPDGMAIWGRDPARKLGLPAIGFVAKRENWFPAASVARAAPAVRALLNGPAMTYGYSMGGYAALKYARLLGISRALAVCPQASIDPVDVPTDKRFHKFFDRALHDGMRMTPEEAPEFGVLMADPYMVDDKISAELFVQSGAHWLRTPFMDHATIWLLVDTDFLHQTLQQVMAAELPALSALIRGRRHSSSQWFFRVGMSAFRRGRYHLAGRLLDRAEQLGLHRTVREQEIMRTLRDTVHRMLSRGQANEAQSMVRHLVEEHGKDPVVLAQIGHILVGMGQATLAEEPFRASLALRKDISHVYRGLSIVLGAKGRKDEALKITAQGIREAPGDAGLHIHYGFGLLNAAKLEEAEAQFDTVLGQDPDHVGAIIGKSHVLGAYGRQADAIEVVKRAIALEPENAGNHTWLGQLLLVVGQPAEAEPHFRVAIVHQPQLGAAHIGLARSLERTGRLDEARHVAQDAAAALPNDARVQAIHRRMGPPLGPPPDAQDDVLDNRSRFRRFISAFFSAS
;
A
#
# COMPACT_ATOMS: atom_id res chain seq x y z
N MET A 1 -32.59 -19.33 7.85
CA MET A 1 -31.60 -19.86 8.80
C MET A 1 -30.55 -18.77 9.05
N THR A 2 -30.01 -18.67 10.25
CA THR A 2 -28.98 -17.68 10.63
C THR A 2 -27.58 -18.23 10.35
N SER A 3 -26.62 -17.36 10.08
CA SER A 3 -25.21 -17.74 9.98
C SER A 3 -24.73 -18.38 11.29
N SER A 4 -23.77 -19.30 11.21
CA SER A 4 -23.25 -20.03 12.38
C SER A 4 -21.76 -20.34 12.22
N ILE A 5 -21.03 -20.33 13.34
CA ILE A 5 -19.66 -20.85 13.40
C ILE A 5 -19.74 -22.38 13.41
N ILE A 6 -19.02 -23.03 12.50
CA ILE A 6 -19.01 -24.49 12.39
C ILE A 6 -17.67 -25.10 12.80
N TYR A 7 -16.62 -24.28 12.87
CA TYR A 7 -15.31 -24.64 13.38
C TYR A 7 -14.54 -23.38 13.78
N GLU A 8 -13.76 -23.48 14.85
CA GLU A 8 -12.85 -22.43 15.30
C GLU A 8 -11.67 -23.06 16.04
N ASP A 9 -10.46 -22.58 15.75
CA ASP A 9 -9.26 -22.81 16.56
C ASP A 9 -8.43 -21.53 16.67
N ASP A 10 -7.20 -21.60 17.15
CA ASP A 10 -6.33 -20.44 17.34
C ASP A 10 -5.96 -19.75 16.01
N GLU A 11 -6.05 -20.45 14.88
CA GLU A 11 -5.59 -19.97 13.57
C GLU A 11 -6.71 -19.54 12.64
N ILE A 12 -7.83 -20.27 12.65
CA ILE A 12 -8.91 -20.06 11.69
C ILE A 12 -10.28 -20.08 12.36
N LEU A 13 -11.20 -19.39 11.69
CA LEU A 13 -12.62 -19.39 11.96
C LEU A 13 -13.36 -19.83 10.68
N VAL A 14 -14.31 -20.74 10.81
CA VAL A 14 -15.12 -21.22 9.68
C VAL A 14 -16.59 -20.95 9.95
N ILE A 15 -17.21 -20.16 9.07
CA ILE A 15 -18.58 -19.68 9.22
C ILE A 15 -19.44 -20.24 8.09
N HIS A 16 -20.53 -20.90 8.44
CA HIS A 16 -21.56 -21.28 7.49
C HIS A 16 -22.62 -20.17 7.38
N GLN A 17 -22.84 -19.73 6.14
CA GLN A 17 -23.91 -18.83 5.73
C GLN A 17 -24.92 -19.58 4.86
N PRO A 18 -26.11 -19.90 5.38
CA PRO A 18 -27.12 -20.58 4.60
C PRO A 18 -27.63 -19.68 3.47
N ALA A 19 -28.17 -20.29 2.41
CA ALA A 19 -28.75 -19.55 1.30
C ALA A 19 -29.85 -18.57 1.80
N PRO A 20 -29.97 -17.37 1.19
CA PRO A 20 -31.07 -16.46 1.49
C PRO A 20 -32.42 -17.15 1.25
N ALA A 21 -33.43 -16.85 2.08
CA ALA A 21 -34.78 -17.36 1.85
C ALA A 21 -35.32 -16.85 0.51
N ARG A 22 -35.51 -17.75 -0.47
CA ARG A 22 -36.15 -17.42 -1.75
C ARG A 22 -37.63 -17.11 -1.51
N LYS A 23 -38.18 -16.08 -2.18
CA LYS A 23 -39.61 -15.73 -2.11
C LYS A 23 -40.51 -16.75 -2.84
N ASP A 24 -39.96 -17.52 -3.77
CA ASP A 24 -40.72 -18.46 -4.60
C ASP A 24 -40.45 -19.92 -4.19
N LYS A 25 -41.53 -20.64 -3.86
CA LYS A 25 -41.56 -22.03 -3.35
C LYS A 25 -41.51 -23.10 -4.46
N ALA A 26 -40.77 -22.87 -5.55
CA ALA A 26 -40.55 -23.91 -6.55
C ALA A 26 -39.32 -24.74 -6.15
N ALA A 27 -39.53 -26.04 -5.93
CA ALA A 27 -38.50 -27.01 -5.61
C ALA A 27 -37.45 -27.06 -6.73
N GLU A 28 -36.20 -26.71 -6.44
CA GLU A 28 -35.12 -26.74 -7.42
C GLU A 28 -33.83 -27.29 -6.78
N ALA A 29 -33.03 -27.96 -7.61
CA ALA A 29 -31.77 -28.65 -7.30
C ALA A 29 -30.86 -27.89 -6.31
N PRO A 30 -29.97 -28.60 -5.56
CA PRO A 30 -29.07 -27.95 -4.62
C PRO A 30 -28.23 -26.88 -5.34
N ALA A 31 -28.43 -25.62 -4.96
CA ALA A 31 -27.65 -24.50 -5.45
C ALA A 31 -26.16 -24.74 -5.13
N LEU A 32 -25.28 -24.37 -6.07
CA LEU A 32 -23.83 -24.40 -5.89
C LEU A 32 -23.46 -23.83 -4.50
N THR A 33 -22.74 -24.61 -3.70
CA THR A 33 -22.18 -24.12 -2.43
C THR A 33 -20.83 -23.49 -2.67
N LEU A 34 -20.69 -22.21 -2.27
CA LEU A 34 -19.43 -21.49 -2.41
C LEU A 34 -18.62 -21.61 -1.13
N VAL A 35 -17.47 -22.28 -1.18
CA VAL A 35 -16.53 -22.32 -0.06
C VAL A 35 -15.47 -21.25 -0.27
N THR A 36 -15.53 -20.17 0.52
CA THR A 36 -14.66 -19.02 0.34
C THR A 36 -13.49 -19.02 1.31
N PHE A 37 -12.35 -18.53 0.85
CA PHE A 37 -11.20 -18.26 1.71
C PHE A 37 -10.88 -16.76 1.64
N ALA A 38 -10.82 -16.13 2.82
CA ALA A 38 -10.54 -14.72 2.94
C ALA A 38 -9.11 -14.35 2.52
N ASP A 39 -8.95 -13.15 1.97
CA ASP A 39 -7.64 -12.56 1.73
C ASP A 39 -7.01 -11.99 3.02
N LEU A 40 -5.79 -11.49 2.89
CA LEU A 40 -5.00 -10.96 4.02
C LEU A 40 -5.62 -9.74 4.69
N THR A 41 -6.40 -8.93 3.97
CA THR A 41 -6.91 -7.64 4.45
C THR A 41 -8.33 -7.75 5.01
N PHE A 42 -9.02 -8.85 4.75
CA PHE A 42 -10.33 -9.10 5.31
C PHE A 42 -10.27 -9.21 6.84
N ARG A 43 -11.13 -8.45 7.51
CA ARG A 43 -11.39 -8.56 8.95
C ARG A 43 -12.90 -8.74 9.13
N PRO A 44 -13.35 -9.86 9.71
CA PRO A 44 -14.78 -10.12 9.82
C PRO A 44 -15.44 -9.13 10.79
N ASP A 45 -16.53 -8.50 10.34
CA ASP A 45 -17.48 -7.83 11.23
C ASP A 45 -18.58 -8.83 11.61
N GLY A 46 -18.55 -9.30 12.87
CA GLY A 46 -19.41 -10.36 13.36
C GLY A 46 -19.25 -11.66 12.56
N MET A 47 -20.34 -12.17 11.98
CA MET A 47 -20.39 -13.44 11.22
C MET A 47 -20.19 -13.23 9.70
N ALA A 48 -19.54 -12.14 9.30
CA ALA A 48 -19.25 -11.86 7.91
C ALA A 48 -18.17 -12.79 7.36
N ILE A 49 -18.31 -13.18 6.09
CA ILE A 49 -17.29 -13.93 5.35
C ILE A 49 -16.85 -13.13 4.13
N TRP A 50 -15.63 -13.40 3.66
CA TRP A 50 -15.19 -12.90 2.37
C TRP A 50 -16.06 -13.52 1.27
N GLY A 51 -16.50 -12.70 0.31
CA GLY A 51 -17.45 -13.13 -0.72
C GLY A 51 -18.92 -13.19 -0.26
N ARG A 52 -19.27 -12.68 0.93
CA ARG A 52 -20.67 -12.61 1.42
C ARG A 52 -21.61 -11.93 0.43
N ASP A 53 -21.23 -10.75 -0.08
CA ASP A 53 -22.10 -9.98 -0.98
C ASP A 53 -22.37 -10.68 -2.31
N PRO A 54 -21.38 -11.20 -3.04
CA PRO A 54 -21.67 -11.98 -4.24
C PRO A 54 -22.46 -13.25 -3.92
N ALA A 55 -22.14 -13.99 -2.86
CA ALA A 55 -22.90 -15.19 -2.48
C ALA A 55 -24.39 -14.86 -2.22
N ARG A 56 -24.66 -13.79 -1.46
CA ARG A 56 -26.02 -13.31 -1.19
C ARG A 56 -26.76 -12.89 -2.44
N LYS A 57 -26.13 -12.08 -3.31
CA LYS A 57 -26.75 -11.60 -4.56
C LYS A 57 -27.07 -12.74 -5.51
N LEU A 58 -26.22 -13.77 -5.55
CA LEU A 58 -26.42 -14.97 -6.36
C LEU A 58 -27.35 -16.00 -5.69
N GLY A 59 -27.79 -15.75 -4.46
CA GLY A 59 -28.65 -16.67 -3.72
C GLY A 59 -27.97 -18.00 -3.36
N LEU A 60 -26.64 -18.01 -3.23
CA LEU A 60 -25.86 -19.21 -2.95
C LEU A 60 -25.64 -19.39 -1.44
N PRO A 61 -25.71 -20.63 -0.92
CA PRO A 61 -25.13 -20.94 0.39
C PRO A 61 -23.61 -20.81 0.30
N ALA A 62 -23.00 -20.40 1.41
CA ALA A 62 -21.55 -20.21 1.47
C ALA A 62 -20.95 -20.69 2.80
N ILE A 63 -19.71 -21.17 2.74
CA ILE A 63 -18.90 -21.52 3.91
C ILE A 63 -17.61 -20.71 3.81
N GLY A 64 -17.41 -19.77 4.72
CA GLY A 64 -16.24 -18.89 4.69
C GLY A 64 -15.19 -19.29 5.71
N PHE A 65 -13.98 -19.51 5.22
CA PHE A 65 -12.76 -19.62 6.02
C PHE A 65 -12.17 -18.23 6.22
N VAL A 66 -11.93 -17.89 7.48
CA VAL A 66 -11.33 -16.63 7.91
C VAL A 66 -10.06 -16.96 8.71
N ALA A 67 -8.94 -16.41 8.29
CA ALA A 67 -7.71 -16.47 9.06
C ALA A 67 -7.78 -15.45 10.21
N LYS A 68 -7.47 -15.86 11.44
CA LYS A 68 -7.44 -14.97 12.61
C LYS A 68 -6.22 -14.04 12.62
N ARG A 69 -5.19 -14.41 11.86
CA ARG A 69 -3.94 -13.68 11.66
C ARG A 69 -3.36 -14.00 10.29
N GLU A 70 -2.27 -13.34 9.91
CA GLU A 70 -1.57 -13.57 8.64
C GLU A 70 -0.85 -14.94 8.62
N ASN A 71 -1.58 -16.03 8.36
CA ASN A 71 -1.09 -17.42 8.53
C ASN A 71 -1.34 -18.37 7.35
N TRP A 72 -1.83 -17.88 6.20
CA TRP A 72 -2.03 -18.70 5.00
C TRP A 72 -2.85 -19.99 5.18
N PHE A 73 -3.78 -19.99 6.15
CA PHE A 73 -4.65 -21.14 6.47
C PHE A 73 -3.84 -22.42 6.73
N PRO A 74 -3.25 -22.59 7.92
CA PRO A 74 -2.40 -23.73 8.25
C PRO A 74 -3.07 -25.07 7.94
N ALA A 75 -2.36 -25.99 7.28
CA ALA A 75 -2.92 -27.24 6.78
C ALA A 75 -3.59 -28.08 7.87
N ALA A 76 -2.99 -28.11 9.07
CA ALA A 76 -3.53 -28.82 10.23
C ALA A 76 -4.89 -28.26 10.67
N SER A 77 -5.08 -26.94 10.66
CA SER A 77 -6.34 -26.29 11.01
C SER A 77 -7.42 -26.58 9.97
N VAL A 78 -7.08 -26.47 8.68
CA VAL A 78 -8.05 -26.78 7.60
C VAL A 78 -8.46 -28.25 7.62
N ALA A 79 -7.52 -29.16 7.90
CA ALA A 79 -7.80 -30.59 8.03
C ALA A 79 -8.77 -30.90 9.19
N ARG A 80 -8.62 -30.22 10.34
CA ARG A 80 -9.55 -30.36 11.48
C ARG A 80 -10.94 -29.78 11.17
N ALA A 81 -11.03 -28.71 10.38
CA ALA A 81 -12.30 -28.14 9.94
C ALA A 81 -13.01 -28.97 8.86
N ALA A 82 -12.26 -29.73 8.05
CA ALA A 82 -12.76 -30.42 6.86
C ALA A 82 -13.95 -31.37 7.10
N PRO A 83 -14.04 -32.15 8.19
CA PRO A 83 -15.22 -32.96 8.48
C PRO A 83 -16.51 -32.13 8.63
N ALA A 84 -16.45 -30.99 9.33
CA ALA A 84 -17.60 -30.11 9.54
C ALA A 84 -18.05 -29.45 8.22
N VAL A 85 -17.10 -29.05 7.37
CA VAL A 85 -17.41 -28.51 6.04
C VAL A 85 -18.08 -29.57 5.18
N ARG A 86 -17.49 -30.77 5.07
CA ARG A 86 -18.04 -31.87 4.26
C ARG A 86 -19.45 -32.27 4.67
N ALA A 87 -19.76 -32.23 5.97
CA ALA A 87 -21.11 -32.52 6.48
C ALA A 87 -22.19 -31.52 6.00
N LEU A 88 -21.80 -30.34 5.52
CA LEU A 88 -22.71 -29.31 5.02
C LEU A 88 -22.80 -29.25 3.49
N LEU A 89 -21.93 -29.97 2.78
CA LEU A 89 -21.93 -30.03 1.33
C LEU A 89 -23.01 -31.02 0.86
N ASN A 90 -24.16 -30.49 0.41
CA ASN A 90 -25.32 -31.28 -0.03
C ASN A 90 -25.51 -31.28 -1.57
N GLY A 91 -24.47 -30.97 -2.33
CA GLY A 91 -24.54 -30.84 -3.79
C GLY A 91 -23.25 -30.30 -4.39
N PRO A 92 -23.31 -29.75 -5.62
CA PRO A 92 -22.15 -29.15 -6.28
C PRO A 92 -21.55 -28.04 -5.41
N ALA A 93 -20.22 -28.03 -5.30
CA ALA A 93 -19.48 -27.05 -4.51
C ALA A 93 -18.24 -26.57 -5.27
N MET A 94 -17.76 -25.38 -4.92
CA MET A 94 -16.53 -24.81 -5.47
C MET A 94 -15.79 -24.03 -4.38
N THR A 95 -14.47 -24.16 -4.36
CA THR A 95 -13.63 -23.25 -3.57
C THR A 95 -13.32 -21.97 -4.34
N TYR A 96 -13.33 -20.83 -3.64
CA TYR A 96 -13.09 -19.51 -4.24
C TYR A 96 -12.26 -18.63 -3.31
N GLY A 97 -11.25 -17.95 -3.85
CA GLY A 97 -10.44 -17.04 -3.06
C GLY A 97 -9.53 -16.13 -3.88
N TYR A 98 -9.07 -15.07 -3.21
CA TYR A 98 -8.12 -14.09 -3.76
C TYR A 98 -6.86 -14.04 -2.89
N SER A 99 -5.70 -13.87 -3.52
CA SER A 99 -4.42 -13.72 -2.81
C SER A 99 -4.17 -14.95 -1.91
N MET A 100 -3.95 -14.76 -0.61
CA MET A 100 -3.83 -15.85 0.38
C MET A 100 -5.02 -16.82 0.36
N GLY A 101 -6.23 -16.31 0.14
CA GLY A 101 -7.41 -17.15 -0.02
C GLY A 101 -7.40 -17.95 -1.32
N GLY A 102 -6.81 -17.41 -2.38
CA GLY A 102 -6.64 -18.12 -3.65
C GLY A 102 -5.71 -19.33 -3.49
N TYR A 103 -4.67 -19.20 -2.68
CA TYR A 103 -3.80 -20.33 -2.29
C TYR A 103 -4.61 -21.46 -1.66
N ALA A 104 -5.36 -21.14 -0.61
CA ALA A 104 -6.15 -22.11 0.13
C ALA A 104 -7.28 -22.72 -0.72
N ALA A 105 -7.87 -21.92 -1.61
CA ALA A 105 -8.90 -22.40 -2.53
C ALA A 105 -8.38 -23.51 -3.44
N LEU A 106 -7.15 -23.42 -3.96
CA LEU A 106 -6.56 -24.50 -4.76
C LEU A 106 -6.06 -25.65 -3.88
N LYS A 107 -5.24 -25.35 -2.88
CA LYS A 107 -4.55 -26.33 -2.04
C LYS A 107 -5.52 -27.26 -1.29
N TYR A 108 -6.65 -26.74 -0.81
CA TYR A 108 -7.53 -27.50 0.09
C TYR A 108 -8.84 -27.96 -0.55
N ALA A 109 -9.10 -27.68 -1.83
CA ALA A 109 -10.33 -28.08 -2.50
C ALA A 109 -10.61 -29.58 -2.33
N ARG A 110 -9.63 -30.43 -2.65
CA ARG A 110 -9.77 -31.88 -2.57
C ARG A 110 -9.93 -32.39 -1.13
N LEU A 111 -9.18 -31.81 -0.19
CA LEU A 111 -9.29 -32.12 1.24
C LEU A 111 -10.71 -31.87 1.77
N LEU A 112 -11.36 -30.81 1.29
CA LEU A 112 -12.73 -30.45 1.61
C LEU A 112 -13.78 -31.25 0.82
N GLY A 113 -13.37 -32.20 -0.03
CA GLY A 113 -14.27 -33.00 -0.86
C GLY A 113 -14.84 -32.24 -2.07
N ILE A 114 -14.14 -31.21 -2.54
CA ILE A 114 -14.58 -30.32 -3.61
C ILE A 114 -13.68 -30.50 -4.85
N SER A 115 -14.29 -30.68 -6.02
CA SER A 115 -13.57 -30.96 -7.28
C SER A 115 -13.33 -29.72 -8.16
N ARG A 116 -13.88 -28.56 -7.80
CA ARG A 116 -13.82 -27.31 -8.56
C ARG A 116 -13.20 -26.19 -7.73
N ALA A 117 -12.27 -25.45 -8.30
CA ALA A 117 -11.62 -24.33 -7.63
C ALA A 117 -11.40 -23.14 -8.57
N LEU A 118 -11.69 -21.94 -8.07
CA LEU A 118 -11.31 -20.67 -8.70
C LEU A 118 -10.41 -19.88 -7.75
N ALA A 119 -9.15 -19.69 -8.13
CA ALA A 119 -8.21 -18.85 -7.42
C ALA A 119 -7.84 -17.61 -8.21
N VAL A 120 -7.68 -16.49 -7.52
CA VAL A 120 -7.29 -15.22 -8.13
C VAL A 120 -6.01 -14.71 -7.49
N CYS A 121 -4.97 -14.51 -8.30
CA CYS A 121 -3.62 -14.13 -7.91
C CYS A 121 -3.08 -14.90 -6.68
N PRO A 122 -3.16 -16.25 -6.65
CA PRO A 122 -2.78 -17.01 -5.45
C PRO A 122 -1.27 -16.97 -5.20
N GLN A 123 -0.81 -16.88 -3.94
CA GLN A 123 0.59 -17.11 -3.60
C GLN A 123 0.82 -18.59 -3.35
N ALA A 124 1.57 -19.28 -4.22
CA ALA A 124 1.75 -20.73 -4.11
C ALA A 124 2.45 -21.17 -2.82
N SER A 125 3.25 -20.28 -2.23
CA SER A 125 3.90 -20.45 -0.93
C SER A 125 4.35 -19.09 -0.41
N ILE A 126 4.54 -18.98 0.91
CA ILE A 126 5.29 -17.89 1.54
C ILE A 126 6.61 -18.38 2.16
N ASP A 127 6.93 -19.68 2.00
CA ASP A 127 8.20 -20.27 2.42
C ASP A 127 9.34 -19.65 1.60
N PRO A 128 10.36 -19.06 2.25
CA PRO A 128 11.55 -18.53 1.57
C PRO A 128 12.30 -19.56 0.70
N VAL A 129 12.18 -20.86 0.99
CA VAL A 129 12.74 -21.94 0.17
C VAL A 129 11.96 -22.10 -1.13
N ASP A 130 10.64 -22.02 -1.06
CA ASP A 130 9.78 -22.22 -2.21
C ASP A 130 9.80 -21.03 -3.17
N VAL A 131 9.85 -19.82 -2.60
CA VAL A 131 9.75 -18.54 -3.31
C VAL A 131 10.83 -17.56 -2.84
N PRO A 132 12.12 -17.82 -3.12
CA PRO A 132 13.24 -17.03 -2.59
C PRO A 132 13.25 -15.56 -3.07
N THR A 133 12.59 -15.27 -4.19
CA THR A 133 12.56 -13.94 -4.79
C THR A 133 11.35 -13.10 -4.36
N ASP A 134 10.21 -13.72 -4.03
CA ASP A 134 9.03 -13.01 -3.54
C ASP A 134 9.07 -12.85 -2.03
N LYS A 135 9.66 -11.75 -1.57
CA LYS A 135 9.87 -11.48 -0.14
C LYS A 135 8.69 -10.84 0.57
N ARG A 136 7.58 -10.57 -0.14
CA ARG A 136 6.46 -9.75 0.38
C ARG A 136 5.88 -10.32 1.68
N PHE A 137 5.92 -11.65 1.84
CA PHE A 137 5.24 -12.34 2.93
C PHE A 137 6.14 -13.26 3.77
N HIS A 138 7.45 -13.31 3.51
CA HIS A 138 8.39 -14.17 4.26
C HIS A 138 8.36 -13.93 5.77
N LYS A 139 8.07 -12.69 6.19
CA LYS A 139 7.97 -12.33 7.61
C LYS A 139 6.84 -13.06 8.37
N PHE A 140 5.86 -13.60 7.65
CA PHE A 140 4.74 -14.35 8.22
C PHE A 140 4.98 -15.86 8.20
N PHE A 141 6.06 -16.31 7.57
CA PHE A 141 6.38 -17.74 7.50
C PHE A 141 6.86 -18.25 8.85
N ASP A 142 6.07 -19.15 9.41
CA ASP A 142 6.39 -19.98 10.57
C ASP A 142 6.41 -21.45 10.12
N ARG A 143 7.57 -22.10 10.22
CA ARG A 143 7.73 -23.50 9.82
C ARG A 143 6.78 -24.45 10.56
N ALA A 144 6.40 -24.16 11.82
CA ALA A 144 5.49 -25.01 12.57
C ALA A 144 4.06 -24.98 12.02
N LEU A 145 3.65 -23.86 11.41
CA LEU A 145 2.31 -23.65 10.87
C LEU A 145 2.22 -23.92 9.37
N HIS A 146 3.30 -23.64 8.65
CA HIS A 146 3.33 -23.57 7.18
C HIS A 146 4.15 -24.69 6.53
N ASP A 147 4.44 -25.77 7.24
CA ASP A 147 5.14 -26.91 6.63
C ASP A 147 4.33 -27.48 5.45
N GLY A 148 5.00 -27.75 4.33
CA GLY A 148 4.37 -28.35 3.15
C GLY A 148 3.38 -27.44 2.41
N MET A 149 3.66 -26.12 2.31
CA MET A 149 2.74 -25.18 1.65
C MET A 149 2.41 -25.54 0.21
N ARG A 150 3.40 -25.91 -0.61
CA ARG A 150 3.20 -26.19 -2.04
C ARG A 150 2.10 -27.23 -2.25
N MET A 151 1.16 -26.94 -3.15
CA MET A 151 0.17 -27.91 -3.58
C MET A 151 0.87 -29.04 -4.33
N THR A 152 0.58 -30.29 -3.99
CA THR A 152 1.03 -31.46 -4.76
C THR A 152 -0.03 -31.85 -5.81
N PRO A 153 0.34 -32.63 -6.85
CA PRO A 153 -0.64 -33.15 -7.81
C PRO A 153 -1.79 -33.94 -7.17
N GLU A 154 -1.54 -34.63 -6.05
CA GLU A 154 -2.55 -35.42 -5.33
C GLU A 154 -3.55 -34.55 -4.59
N GLU A 155 -3.16 -33.33 -4.20
CA GLU A 155 -4.02 -32.36 -3.53
C GLU A 155 -4.83 -31.51 -4.52
N ALA A 156 -4.41 -31.51 -5.79
CA ALA A 156 -5.03 -30.68 -6.81
C ALA A 156 -6.52 -31.04 -7.01
N PRO A 157 -7.39 -30.02 -7.16
CA PRO A 157 -8.77 -30.25 -7.59
C PRO A 157 -8.79 -30.86 -8.99
N GLU A 158 -9.84 -31.62 -9.30
CA GLU A 158 -10.06 -32.19 -10.64
C GLU A 158 -10.07 -31.11 -11.73
N PHE A 159 -10.66 -29.95 -11.42
CA PHE A 159 -10.59 -28.77 -12.27
C PHE A 159 -10.37 -27.51 -11.42
N GLY A 160 -9.10 -27.13 -11.28
CA GLY A 160 -8.69 -25.89 -10.64
C GLY A 160 -8.24 -24.86 -11.65
N VAL A 161 -8.74 -23.62 -11.53
CA VAL A 161 -8.33 -22.51 -12.38
C VAL A 161 -7.73 -21.41 -11.52
N LEU A 162 -6.56 -20.91 -11.92
CA LEU A 162 -5.95 -19.72 -11.35
C LEU A 162 -5.95 -18.57 -12.36
N MET A 163 -6.32 -17.38 -11.90
CA MET A 163 -6.25 -16.16 -12.68
C MET A 163 -5.08 -15.31 -12.19
N ALA A 164 -4.11 -15.03 -13.06
CA ALA A 164 -2.94 -14.22 -12.70
C ALA A 164 -2.36 -13.48 -13.92
N ASP A 165 -1.69 -12.35 -13.68
CA ASP A 165 -1.02 -11.58 -14.72
C ASP A 165 0.35 -12.22 -15.06
N PRO A 166 0.57 -12.69 -16.31
CA PRO A 166 1.85 -13.25 -16.73
C PRO A 166 3.02 -12.26 -16.75
N TYR A 167 2.77 -10.96 -16.65
CA TYR A 167 3.81 -9.91 -16.63
C TYR A 167 4.19 -9.45 -15.23
N MET A 168 3.44 -9.86 -14.20
CA MET A 168 3.83 -9.63 -12.82
C MET A 168 4.70 -10.80 -12.35
N VAL A 169 5.96 -10.51 -12.04
CA VAL A 169 6.98 -11.54 -11.74
C VAL A 169 6.55 -12.44 -10.59
N ASP A 170 6.08 -11.85 -9.49
CA ASP A 170 5.72 -12.60 -8.28
C ASP A 170 4.51 -13.53 -8.52
N ASP A 171 3.48 -13.03 -9.22
CA ASP A 171 2.28 -13.79 -9.57
C ASP A 171 2.59 -14.88 -10.60
N LYS A 172 3.51 -14.62 -11.54
CA LYS A 172 3.98 -15.61 -12.52
C LYS A 172 4.67 -16.78 -11.83
N ILE A 173 5.57 -16.54 -10.87
CA ILE A 173 6.26 -17.60 -10.13
C ILE A 173 5.23 -18.49 -9.41
N SER A 174 4.27 -17.87 -8.72
CA SER A 174 3.22 -18.63 -8.03
C SER A 174 2.31 -19.41 -9.00
N ALA A 175 1.93 -18.79 -10.12
CA ALA A 175 1.13 -19.46 -11.15
C ALA A 175 1.85 -20.68 -11.74
N GLU A 176 3.15 -20.59 -11.99
CA GLU A 176 3.95 -21.70 -12.52
C GLU A 176 4.01 -22.88 -11.54
N LEU A 177 4.14 -22.63 -10.23
CA LEU A 177 4.10 -23.68 -9.21
C LEU A 177 2.75 -24.40 -9.17
N PHE A 178 1.62 -23.70 -9.23
CA PHE A 178 0.31 -24.34 -9.28
C PHE A 178 0.06 -25.11 -10.58
N VAL A 179 0.56 -24.61 -11.72
CA VAL A 179 0.45 -25.30 -13.01
C VAL A 179 1.23 -26.61 -13.01
N GLN A 180 2.42 -26.63 -12.40
CA GLN A 180 3.21 -27.87 -12.22
C GLN A 180 2.43 -28.93 -11.41
N SER A 181 1.56 -28.48 -10.51
CA SER A 181 0.71 -29.34 -9.68
C SER A 181 -0.69 -29.60 -10.26
N GLY A 182 -0.96 -29.21 -11.52
CA GLY A 182 -2.19 -29.59 -12.23
C GLY A 182 -3.28 -28.52 -12.34
N ALA A 183 -3.05 -27.28 -11.88
CA ALA A 183 -4.00 -26.19 -12.08
C ALA A 183 -3.92 -25.58 -13.49
N HIS A 184 -5.03 -25.02 -13.97
CA HIS A 184 -5.10 -24.30 -15.25
C HIS A 184 -4.84 -22.80 -15.05
N TRP A 185 -3.91 -22.23 -15.82
CA TRP A 185 -3.61 -20.80 -15.77
C TRP A 185 -4.41 -19.98 -16.77
N LEU A 186 -5.40 -19.26 -16.26
CA LEU A 186 -6.17 -18.25 -16.97
C LEU A 186 -5.44 -16.90 -16.96
N ARG A 187 -4.70 -16.62 -18.03
CA ARG A 187 -3.81 -15.46 -18.12
C ARG A 187 -4.58 -14.14 -18.21
N THR A 188 -4.24 -13.20 -17.35
CA THR A 188 -4.87 -11.86 -17.25
C THR A 188 -3.82 -10.74 -17.38
N PRO A 189 -3.24 -10.56 -18.58
CA PRO A 189 -2.16 -9.61 -18.82
C PRO A 189 -2.57 -8.18 -18.51
N PHE A 190 -1.63 -7.45 -17.92
CA PHE A 190 -1.74 -6.04 -17.52
C PHE A 190 -2.75 -5.78 -16.42
N MET A 191 -3.04 -6.77 -15.58
CA MET A 191 -3.86 -6.60 -14.38
C MET A 191 -3.04 -6.44 -13.11
N ASP A 192 -1.72 -6.61 -13.16
CA ASP A 192 -0.83 -6.70 -11.99
C ASP A 192 -1.42 -7.73 -10.98
N HIS A 193 -1.22 -7.56 -9.67
CA HIS A 193 -1.83 -8.40 -8.62
C HIS A 193 -3.35 -8.13 -8.44
N ALA A 194 -3.96 -7.41 -9.38
CA ALA A 194 -5.28 -6.82 -9.26
C ALA A 194 -6.31 -7.54 -10.16
N THR A 195 -6.04 -8.79 -10.53
CA THR A 195 -6.90 -9.57 -11.44
C THR A 195 -8.33 -9.73 -10.94
N ILE A 196 -8.55 -9.70 -9.62
CA ILE A 196 -9.88 -9.76 -9.00
C ILE A 196 -10.82 -8.67 -9.52
N TRP A 197 -10.28 -7.51 -9.94
CA TRP A 197 -11.08 -6.41 -10.47
C TRP A 197 -11.78 -6.73 -11.79
N LEU A 198 -11.38 -7.80 -12.50
CA LEU A 198 -12.14 -8.29 -13.65
C LEU A 198 -13.48 -8.92 -13.26
N LEU A 199 -13.60 -9.39 -12.00
CA LEU A 199 -14.74 -10.17 -11.48
C LEU A 199 -15.70 -9.36 -10.58
N VAL A 200 -15.51 -8.05 -10.45
CA VAL A 200 -16.30 -7.20 -9.51
C VAL A 200 -17.79 -7.16 -9.84
N ASP A 201 -18.12 -7.33 -11.12
CA ASP A 201 -19.50 -7.42 -11.59
C ASP A 201 -20.09 -8.78 -11.22
N THR A 202 -21.21 -8.77 -10.50
CA THR A 202 -21.80 -9.98 -9.92
C THR A 202 -22.30 -10.95 -11.00
N ASP A 203 -22.85 -10.45 -12.10
CA ASP A 203 -23.32 -11.27 -13.22
C ASP A 203 -22.14 -11.91 -13.95
N PHE A 204 -21.07 -11.13 -14.18
CA PHE A 204 -19.84 -11.66 -14.78
C PHE A 204 -19.15 -12.70 -13.88
N LEU A 205 -19.12 -12.48 -12.56
CA LEU A 205 -18.64 -13.49 -11.62
C LEU A 205 -19.50 -14.75 -11.71
N HIS A 206 -20.82 -14.63 -11.75
CA HIS A 206 -21.71 -15.79 -11.90
C HIS A 206 -21.40 -16.61 -13.16
N GLN A 207 -21.27 -15.95 -14.32
CA GLN A 207 -20.89 -16.61 -15.57
C GLN A 207 -19.52 -17.30 -15.45
N THR A 208 -18.56 -16.63 -14.80
CA THR A 208 -17.23 -17.19 -14.55
C THR A 208 -17.31 -18.46 -13.70
N LEU A 209 -18.07 -18.42 -12.60
CA LEU A 209 -18.27 -19.57 -11.72
C LEU A 209 -18.97 -20.72 -12.46
N GLN A 210 -19.96 -20.45 -13.31
CA GLN A 210 -20.62 -21.46 -14.13
C GLN A 210 -19.65 -22.17 -15.08
N GLN A 211 -18.75 -21.41 -15.74
CA GLN A 211 -17.75 -22.01 -16.64
C GLN A 211 -16.72 -22.85 -15.89
N VAL A 212 -16.34 -22.44 -14.67
CA VAL A 212 -15.47 -23.25 -13.80
C VAL A 212 -16.17 -24.54 -13.38
N MET A 213 -17.45 -24.48 -12.99
CA MET A 213 -18.24 -25.67 -12.67
C MET A 213 -18.34 -26.64 -13.85
N ALA A 214 -18.55 -26.12 -15.06
CA ALA A 214 -18.65 -26.89 -16.29
C ALA A 214 -17.31 -27.50 -16.74
N ALA A 215 -16.17 -27.12 -16.14
CA ALA A 215 -14.83 -27.54 -16.53
C ALA A 215 -14.44 -27.17 -17.99
N GLU A 216 -15.01 -26.08 -18.53
CA GLU A 216 -14.82 -25.65 -19.91
C GLU A 216 -13.74 -24.56 -20.03
N LEU A 217 -12.46 -24.96 -19.96
CA LEU A 217 -11.33 -24.02 -20.01
C LEU A 217 -11.31 -23.12 -21.28
N PRO A 218 -11.63 -23.61 -22.50
CA PRO A 218 -11.67 -22.77 -23.69
C PRO A 218 -12.76 -21.68 -23.62
N ALA A 219 -13.96 -22.03 -23.15
CA ALA A 219 -15.07 -21.09 -22.98
C ALA A 219 -14.77 -20.05 -21.91
N LEU A 220 -14.22 -20.47 -20.77
CA LEU A 220 -13.74 -19.59 -19.72
C LEU A 220 -12.64 -18.63 -20.22
N SER A 221 -11.71 -19.13 -21.03
CA SER A 221 -10.66 -18.32 -21.65
C SER A 221 -11.20 -17.31 -22.66
N ALA A 222 -12.25 -17.64 -23.40
CA ALA A 222 -12.94 -16.70 -24.29
C ALA A 222 -13.68 -15.62 -23.48
N LEU A 223 -14.39 -16.02 -22.41
CA LEU A 223 -15.14 -15.12 -21.52
C LEU A 223 -14.23 -14.06 -20.89
N ILE A 224 -13.11 -14.46 -20.28
CA ILE A 224 -12.15 -13.52 -19.68
C ILE A 224 -11.46 -12.63 -20.72
N ARG A 225 -11.17 -13.14 -21.92
CA ARG A 225 -10.63 -12.30 -23.02
C ARG A 225 -11.64 -11.23 -23.43
N GLY A 226 -12.92 -11.60 -23.58
CA GLY A 226 -14.01 -10.67 -23.90
C GLY A 226 -14.17 -9.56 -22.86
N ARG A 227 -14.04 -9.89 -21.57
CA ARG A 227 -14.14 -8.93 -20.45
C ARG A 227 -13.19 -7.73 -20.56
N ARG A 228 -12.04 -7.89 -21.22
CA ARG A 228 -11.05 -6.82 -21.41
C ARG A 228 -11.61 -5.63 -22.20
N HIS A 229 -12.62 -5.85 -23.04
CA HIS A 229 -13.23 -4.81 -23.86
C HIS A 229 -14.30 -3.98 -23.14
N SER A 230 -14.79 -4.45 -21.99
CA SER A 230 -15.84 -3.79 -21.20
C SER A 230 -15.43 -3.45 -19.76
N SER A 231 -14.24 -3.87 -19.32
CA SER A 231 -13.74 -3.60 -17.98
C SER A 231 -13.01 -2.26 -17.89
N SER A 232 -13.59 -1.30 -17.16
CA SER A 232 -12.94 -0.03 -16.82
C SER A 232 -11.59 -0.27 -16.13
N GLN A 233 -11.52 -1.28 -15.26
CA GLN A 233 -10.31 -1.65 -14.51
C GLN A 233 -9.21 -2.20 -15.42
N TRP A 234 -9.55 -2.94 -16.47
CA TRP A 234 -8.56 -3.40 -17.44
C TRP A 234 -7.94 -2.22 -18.20
N PHE A 235 -8.79 -1.33 -18.74
CA PHE A 235 -8.34 -0.13 -19.44
C PHE A 235 -7.49 0.77 -18.54
N PHE A 236 -7.89 0.93 -17.28
CA PHE A 236 -7.15 1.68 -16.28
C PHE A 236 -5.74 1.10 -16.07
N ARG A 237 -5.62 -0.20 -15.80
CA ARG A 237 -4.34 -0.86 -15.51
C ARG A 237 -3.40 -0.86 -16.72
N VAL A 238 -3.91 -1.14 -17.92
CA VAL A 238 -3.13 -1.08 -19.17
C VAL A 238 -2.72 0.37 -19.46
N GLY A 239 -3.61 1.34 -19.23
CA GLY A 239 -3.33 2.76 -19.37
C GLY A 239 -2.20 3.21 -18.44
N MET A 240 -2.25 2.81 -17.16
CA MET A 240 -1.18 3.06 -16.21
C MET A 240 0.13 2.34 -16.58
N SER A 241 0.08 1.13 -17.11
CA SER A 241 1.26 0.44 -17.64
C SER A 241 1.85 1.17 -18.85
N ALA A 242 1.04 1.74 -19.73
CA ALA A 242 1.50 2.55 -20.85
C ALA A 242 2.14 3.87 -20.35
N PHE A 243 1.51 4.51 -19.36
CA PHE A 243 2.01 5.73 -18.73
C PHE A 243 3.40 5.51 -18.12
N ARG A 244 3.59 4.45 -17.32
CA ARG A 244 4.89 4.09 -16.73
C ARG A 244 6.00 3.85 -17.75
N ARG A 245 5.63 3.49 -18.98
CA ARG A 245 6.55 3.22 -20.10
C ARG A 245 6.75 4.44 -21.01
N GLY A 246 6.28 5.62 -20.60
CA GLY A 246 6.39 6.86 -21.37
C GLY A 246 5.50 6.93 -22.61
N ARG A 247 4.51 6.04 -22.75
CA ARG A 247 3.57 6.02 -23.88
C ARG A 247 2.34 6.87 -23.56
N TYR A 248 2.52 8.17 -23.38
CA TYR A 248 1.49 9.07 -22.84
C TYR A 248 0.23 9.18 -23.71
N HIS A 249 0.36 9.33 -25.03
CA HIS A 249 -0.80 9.32 -25.93
C HIS A 249 -1.63 8.03 -25.83
N LEU A 250 -0.98 6.86 -25.81
CA LEU A 250 -1.69 5.59 -25.63
C LEU A 250 -2.33 5.50 -24.25
N ALA A 251 -1.61 5.92 -23.20
CA ALA A 251 -2.11 5.95 -21.84
C ALA A 251 -3.37 6.83 -21.73
N GLY A 252 -3.35 8.04 -22.32
CA GLY A 252 -4.49 8.95 -22.35
C GLY A 252 -5.74 8.28 -22.92
N ARG A 253 -5.65 7.72 -24.14
CA ARG A 253 -6.80 7.04 -24.78
C ARG A 253 -7.34 5.87 -23.95
N LEU A 254 -6.46 5.09 -23.32
CA LEU A 254 -6.87 3.96 -22.49
C LEU A 254 -7.56 4.43 -21.20
N LEU A 255 -7.01 5.46 -20.55
CA LEU A 255 -7.58 6.01 -19.32
C LEU A 255 -8.89 6.75 -19.56
N ASP A 256 -9.03 7.45 -20.68
CA ASP A 256 -10.30 8.06 -21.10
C ASP A 256 -11.37 6.98 -21.34
N ARG A 257 -10.98 5.85 -21.96
CA ARG A 257 -11.88 4.71 -22.11
C ARG A 257 -12.27 4.10 -20.77
N ALA A 258 -11.35 4.05 -19.80
CA ALA A 258 -11.67 3.60 -18.45
C ALA A 258 -12.72 4.50 -17.78
N GLU A 259 -12.60 5.83 -17.90
CA GLU A 259 -13.59 6.80 -17.40
C GLU A 259 -14.95 6.63 -18.07
N GLN A 260 -14.98 6.48 -19.40
CA GLN A 260 -16.22 6.21 -20.14
C GLN A 260 -16.94 4.93 -19.69
N LEU A 261 -16.18 3.96 -19.15
CA LEU A 261 -16.69 2.71 -18.60
C LEU A 261 -16.95 2.79 -17.08
N GLY A 262 -16.94 3.99 -16.49
CA GLY A 262 -17.30 4.24 -15.10
C GLY A 262 -16.15 4.21 -14.10
N LEU A 263 -14.88 4.25 -14.55
CA LEU A 263 -13.77 4.54 -13.63
C LEU A 263 -13.93 5.96 -13.09
N HIS A 264 -13.92 6.12 -11.77
CA HIS A 264 -13.98 7.45 -11.18
C HIS A 264 -12.69 8.24 -11.48
N ARG A 265 -12.86 9.47 -11.99
CA ARG A 265 -11.74 10.32 -12.44
C ARG A 265 -10.70 10.57 -11.35
N THR A 266 -11.11 10.73 -10.09
CA THR A 266 -10.14 10.96 -8.99
C THR A 266 -9.19 9.78 -8.80
N VAL A 267 -9.64 8.54 -9.04
CA VAL A 267 -8.78 7.35 -8.97
C VAL A 267 -7.69 7.42 -10.04
N ARG A 268 -8.05 7.81 -11.27
CA ARG A 268 -7.08 8.05 -12.35
C ARG A 268 -6.05 9.10 -11.93
N GLU A 269 -6.52 10.25 -11.47
CA GLU A 269 -5.65 11.38 -11.16
C GLU A 269 -4.69 11.07 -10.02
N GLN A 270 -5.18 10.50 -8.92
CA GLN A 270 -4.35 10.08 -7.79
C GLN A 270 -3.27 9.09 -8.20
N GLU A 271 -3.63 8.10 -9.04
CA GLU A 271 -2.70 7.06 -9.47
C GLU A 271 -1.64 7.58 -10.45
N ILE A 272 -2.03 8.45 -11.39
CA ILE A 272 -1.08 9.16 -12.26
C ILE A 272 -0.11 9.96 -11.40
N MET A 273 -0.63 10.72 -10.44
CA MET A 273 0.19 11.60 -9.60
C MET A 273 1.18 10.84 -8.73
N ARG A 274 0.76 9.70 -8.18
CA ARG A 274 1.63 8.76 -7.46
C ARG A 274 2.74 8.24 -8.38
N THR A 275 2.35 7.71 -9.54
CA THR A 275 3.28 7.13 -10.52
C THR A 275 4.29 8.15 -11.04
N LEU A 276 3.83 9.39 -11.27
CA LEU A 276 4.67 10.47 -11.79
C LEU A 276 5.75 10.86 -10.79
N ARG A 277 5.36 11.02 -9.51
CA ARG A 277 6.29 11.31 -8.41
C ARG A 277 7.39 10.25 -8.34
N ASP A 278 7.02 8.98 -8.35
CA ASP A 278 7.97 7.86 -8.25
C ASP A 278 8.88 7.75 -9.48
N THR A 279 8.38 8.12 -10.66
CA THR A 279 9.15 8.12 -11.90
C THR A 279 10.17 9.24 -11.92
N VAL A 280 9.75 10.46 -11.60
CA VAL A 280 10.65 11.62 -11.52
C VAL A 280 11.70 11.40 -10.43
N HIS A 281 11.31 10.92 -9.26
CA HIS A 281 12.25 10.62 -8.17
C HIS A 281 13.33 9.61 -8.62
N ARG A 282 12.94 8.50 -9.26
CA ARG A 282 13.89 7.50 -9.78
C ARG A 282 14.81 8.05 -10.87
N MET A 283 14.29 8.87 -11.77
CA MET A 283 15.11 9.50 -12.82
C MET A 283 16.17 10.40 -12.20
N LEU A 284 15.78 11.26 -11.26
CA LEU A 284 16.69 12.17 -10.59
C LEU A 284 17.72 11.44 -9.73
N SER A 285 17.32 10.37 -9.02
CA SER A 285 18.26 9.56 -8.24
C SER A 285 19.30 8.84 -9.10
N ARG A 286 19.03 8.67 -10.40
CA ARG A 286 19.95 8.09 -11.39
C ARG A 286 20.72 9.13 -12.20
N GLY A 287 20.57 10.43 -11.89
CA GLY A 287 21.19 11.52 -12.65
C GLY A 287 20.56 11.78 -14.02
N GLN A 288 19.38 11.22 -14.30
CA GLN A 288 18.70 11.31 -15.60
C GLN A 288 17.83 12.59 -15.73
N ALA A 289 18.39 13.75 -15.37
CA ALA A 289 17.65 15.02 -15.40
C ALA A 289 17.18 15.43 -16.80
N ASN A 290 17.94 15.07 -17.85
CA ASN A 290 17.59 15.34 -19.25
C ASN A 290 16.35 14.55 -19.70
N GLU A 291 16.15 13.33 -19.19
CA GLU A 291 14.95 12.52 -19.50
C GLU A 291 13.70 13.14 -18.87
N ALA A 292 13.80 13.63 -17.63
CA ALA A 292 12.71 14.35 -16.98
C ALA A 292 12.35 15.64 -17.74
N GLN A 293 13.34 16.38 -18.25
CA GLN A 293 13.09 17.52 -19.14
C GLN A 293 12.43 17.12 -20.46
N SER A 294 12.86 16.00 -21.06
CA SER A 294 12.25 15.50 -22.30
C SER A 294 10.80 15.10 -22.10
N MET A 295 10.47 14.51 -20.94
CA MET A 295 9.09 14.20 -20.55
C MET A 295 8.22 15.46 -20.53
N VAL A 296 8.70 16.55 -19.93
CA VAL A 296 7.97 17.83 -19.93
C VAL A 296 7.72 18.34 -21.36
N ARG A 297 8.74 18.32 -22.23
CA ARG A 297 8.60 18.77 -23.63
C ARG A 297 7.51 17.99 -24.38
N HIS A 298 7.53 16.66 -24.29
CA HIS A 298 6.53 15.82 -24.94
C HIS A 298 5.11 16.07 -24.41
N LEU A 299 4.94 16.22 -23.09
CA LEU A 299 3.63 16.51 -22.51
C LEU A 299 3.07 17.87 -22.97
N VAL A 300 3.93 18.88 -23.13
CA VAL A 300 3.55 20.19 -23.68
C VAL A 300 3.14 20.08 -25.15
N GLU A 301 3.91 19.37 -25.97
CA GLU A 301 3.67 19.20 -27.42
C GLU A 301 2.35 18.47 -27.71
N GLU A 302 2.06 17.39 -26.97
CA GLU A 302 0.85 16.57 -27.23
C GLU A 302 -0.40 17.17 -26.60
N HIS A 303 -0.29 17.74 -25.39
CA HIS A 303 -1.45 18.03 -24.54
C HIS A 303 -1.31 19.29 -23.67
N GLY A 304 -0.55 20.31 -24.13
CA GLY A 304 -0.30 21.55 -23.37
C GLY A 304 -1.51 22.43 -23.03
N LYS A 305 -2.74 22.02 -23.39
CA LYS A 305 -4.00 22.68 -23.02
C LYS A 305 -4.92 21.81 -22.15
N ASP A 306 -4.52 20.58 -21.84
CA ASP A 306 -5.27 19.72 -20.95
C ASP A 306 -4.95 20.09 -19.48
N PRO A 307 -5.93 20.40 -18.63
CA PRO A 307 -5.68 20.82 -17.25
C PRO A 307 -4.98 19.76 -16.41
N VAL A 308 -5.22 18.47 -16.66
CA VAL A 308 -4.54 17.36 -15.96
C VAL A 308 -3.10 17.26 -16.42
N VAL A 309 -2.81 17.42 -17.71
CA VAL A 309 -1.43 17.41 -18.21
C VAL A 309 -0.64 18.62 -17.73
N LEU A 310 -1.26 19.80 -17.69
CA LEU A 310 -0.67 21.00 -17.09
C LEU A 310 -0.32 20.79 -15.61
N ALA A 311 -1.21 20.14 -14.85
CA ALA A 311 -0.91 19.74 -13.47
C ALA A 311 0.30 18.80 -13.39
N GLN A 312 0.35 17.76 -14.24
CA GLN A 312 1.48 16.82 -14.31
C GLN A 312 2.80 17.53 -14.60
N ILE A 313 2.82 18.45 -15.57
CA ILE A 313 4.00 19.26 -15.90
C ILE A 313 4.46 20.06 -14.67
N GLY A 314 3.55 20.75 -13.99
CA GLY A 314 3.86 21.47 -12.76
C GLY A 314 4.52 20.58 -11.70
N HIS A 315 4.00 19.37 -11.51
CA HIS A 315 4.56 18.42 -10.54
C HIS A 315 5.92 17.84 -10.96
N ILE A 316 6.15 17.57 -12.25
CA ILE A 316 7.46 17.15 -12.76
C ILE A 316 8.49 18.25 -12.49
N LEU A 317 8.15 19.50 -12.81
CA LEU A 317 9.02 20.66 -12.62
C LEU A 317 9.35 20.89 -11.14
N VAL A 318 8.38 20.73 -10.24
CA VAL A 318 8.63 20.73 -8.78
C VAL A 318 9.60 19.62 -8.40
N GLY A 319 9.40 18.39 -8.89
CA GLY A 319 10.29 17.27 -8.60
C GLY A 319 11.72 17.52 -9.07
N MET A 320 11.89 18.22 -10.19
CA MET A 320 13.19 18.63 -10.73
C MET A 320 13.82 19.85 -10.03
N GLY A 321 13.18 20.41 -9.00
CA GLY A 321 13.63 21.62 -8.31
C GLY A 321 13.42 22.92 -9.10
N GLN A 322 12.70 22.86 -10.23
CA GLN A 322 12.42 24.00 -11.10
C GLN A 322 11.13 24.72 -10.68
N ALA A 323 11.04 25.10 -9.40
CA ALA A 323 9.84 25.74 -8.83
C ALA A 323 9.42 27.01 -9.59
N THR A 324 10.37 27.75 -10.16
CA THR A 324 10.07 28.94 -10.98
C THR A 324 9.22 28.61 -12.19
N LEU A 325 9.55 27.54 -12.91
CA LEU A 325 8.85 27.10 -14.11
C LEU A 325 7.53 26.38 -13.80
N ALA A 326 7.38 25.85 -12.59
CA ALA A 326 6.19 25.08 -12.19
C ALA A 326 4.94 25.93 -11.91
N GLU A 327 5.09 27.24 -11.67
CA GLU A 327 3.94 28.10 -11.31
C GLU A 327 2.93 28.24 -12.45
N GLU A 328 3.39 28.57 -13.67
CA GLU A 328 2.51 28.78 -14.82
C GLU A 328 1.66 27.56 -15.18
N PRO A 329 2.23 26.32 -15.27
CA PRO A 329 1.42 25.12 -15.50
C PRO A 329 0.31 24.91 -14.46
N PHE A 330 0.60 25.13 -13.17
CA PHE A 330 -0.43 25.00 -12.14
C PHE A 330 -1.51 26.07 -12.26
N ARG A 331 -1.14 27.34 -12.55
CA ARG A 331 -2.13 28.40 -12.76
C ARG A 331 -2.99 28.16 -13.99
N ALA A 332 -2.38 27.74 -15.10
CA ALA A 332 -3.09 27.39 -16.33
C ALA A 332 -4.04 26.20 -16.11
N SER A 333 -3.61 25.20 -15.35
CA SER A 333 -4.47 24.08 -14.94
C SER A 333 -5.72 24.56 -14.18
N LEU A 334 -5.54 25.39 -13.14
CA LEU A 334 -6.65 25.93 -12.33
C LEU A 334 -7.56 26.91 -13.09
N ALA A 335 -7.02 27.60 -14.09
CA ALA A 335 -7.82 28.48 -14.95
C ALA A 335 -8.81 27.69 -15.82
N LEU A 336 -8.45 26.46 -16.19
CA LEU A 336 -9.27 25.56 -17.00
C LEU A 336 -10.19 24.69 -16.14
N ARG A 337 -9.72 24.26 -14.95
CA ARG A 337 -10.48 23.35 -14.08
C ARG A 337 -10.13 23.56 -12.61
N LYS A 338 -11.14 23.81 -11.77
CA LYS A 338 -10.98 24.14 -10.35
C LYS A 338 -11.16 22.95 -9.39
N ASP A 339 -11.62 21.81 -9.88
CA ASP A 339 -11.87 20.60 -9.08
C ASP A 339 -10.60 19.76 -8.83
N ILE A 340 -9.42 20.24 -9.24
CA ILE A 340 -8.15 19.50 -9.15
C ILE A 340 -7.43 19.81 -7.84
N SER A 341 -7.85 19.18 -6.75
CA SER A 341 -7.37 19.47 -5.39
C SER A 341 -5.83 19.50 -5.26
N HIS A 342 -5.14 18.51 -5.81
CA HIS A 342 -3.68 18.38 -5.72
C HIS A 342 -2.90 19.54 -6.39
N VAL A 343 -3.53 20.27 -7.32
CA VAL A 343 -2.92 21.44 -7.99
C VAL A 343 -2.81 22.62 -7.03
N TYR A 344 -3.80 22.85 -6.17
CA TYR A 344 -3.73 23.90 -5.14
C TYR A 344 -2.56 23.66 -4.20
N ARG A 345 -2.35 22.40 -3.79
CA ARG A 345 -1.20 22.00 -2.98
C ARG A 345 0.11 22.23 -3.74
N GLY A 346 0.20 21.79 -5.00
CA GLY A 346 1.38 21.99 -5.86
C GLY A 346 1.75 23.46 -6.01
N LEU A 347 0.77 24.31 -6.34
CA LEU A 347 0.95 25.75 -6.47
C LEU A 347 1.35 26.40 -5.14
N SER A 348 0.73 25.98 -4.03
CA SER A 348 1.08 26.45 -2.69
C SER A 348 2.56 26.16 -2.34
N ILE A 349 3.06 24.96 -2.63
CA ILE A 349 4.47 24.60 -2.46
C ILE A 349 5.39 25.51 -3.28
N VAL A 350 5.04 25.74 -4.56
CA VAL A 350 5.80 26.63 -5.45
C VAL A 350 5.85 28.06 -4.93
N LEU A 351 4.71 28.60 -4.49
CA LEU A 351 4.61 29.95 -3.93
C LEU A 351 5.42 30.08 -2.64
N GLY A 352 5.36 29.06 -1.77
CA GLY A 352 6.17 28.99 -0.55
C GLY A 352 7.68 29.01 -0.84
N ALA A 353 8.13 28.22 -1.83
CA ALA A 353 9.53 28.20 -2.27
C ALA A 353 9.99 29.56 -2.84
N LYS A 354 9.07 30.36 -3.40
CA LYS A 354 9.31 31.74 -3.85
C LYS A 354 9.20 32.78 -2.73
N GLY A 355 8.98 32.38 -1.48
CA GLY A 355 8.78 33.28 -0.34
C GLY A 355 7.40 33.94 -0.26
N ARG A 356 6.46 33.62 -1.17
CA ARG A 356 5.10 34.17 -1.22
C ARG A 356 4.15 33.41 -0.28
N LYS A 357 4.48 33.39 1.02
CA LYS A 357 3.80 32.55 2.04
C LYS A 357 2.32 32.87 2.20
N ASP A 358 1.94 34.15 2.23
CA ASP A 358 0.53 34.55 2.39
C ASP A 358 -0.33 34.11 1.20
N GLU A 359 0.24 34.16 0.00
CA GLU A 359 -0.45 33.71 -1.20
C GLU A 359 -0.57 32.17 -1.22
N ALA A 360 0.47 31.45 -0.79
CA ALA A 360 0.41 30.01 -0.62
C ALA A 360 -0.73 29.58 0.31
N LEU A 361 -0.91 30.29 1.45
CA LEU A 361 -2.04 30.06 2.35
C LEU A 361 -3.39 30.36 1.68
N LYS A 362 -3.52 31.48 0.96
CA LYS A 362 -4.75 31.84 0.23
C LYS A 362 -5.14 30.80 -0.83
N ILE A 363 -4.16 30.31 -1.60
CA ILE A 363 -4.37 29.27 -2.62
C ILE A 363 -4.78 27.96 -1.96
N THR A 364 -4.15 27.56 -0.86
CA THR A 364 -4.53 26.32 -0.17
C THR A 364 -5.94 26.42 0.42
N ALA A 365 -6.29 27.56 1.04
CA ALA A 365 -7.64 27.82 1.53
C ALA A 365 -8.69 27.84 0.40
N GLN A 366 -8.32 28.31 -0.80
CA GLN A 366 -9.18 28.17 -1.98
C GLN A 366 -9.37 26.71 -2.35
N GLY A 367 -8.30 25.91 -2.40
CA GLY A 367 -8.39 24.49 -2.67
C GLY A 367 -9.33 23.75 -1.71
N ILE A 368 -9.29 24.08 -0.42
CA ILE A 368 -10.22 23.50 0.58
C ILE A 368 -11.68 23.87 0.28
N ARG A 369 -11.97 25.10 -0.20
CA ARG A 369 -13.34 25.46 -0.59
C ARG A 369 -13.84 24.67 -1.79
N GLU A 370 -12.96 24.36 -2.74
CA GLU A 370 -13.30 23.62 -3.96
C GLU A 370 -13.35 22.10 -3.70
N ALA A 371 -12.57 21.60 -2.74
CA ALA A 371 -12.49 20.19 -2.36
C ALA A 371 -12.46 20.02 -0.82
N PRO A 372 -13.57 20.26 -0.11
CA PRO A 372 -13.62 20.28 1.36
C PRO A 372 -13.40 18.91 2.03
N GLY A 373 -13.43 17.82 1.26
CA GLY A 373 -13.12 16.47 1.74
C GLY A 373 -11.68 16.03 1.51
N ASP A 374 -10.81 16.87 0.92
CA ASP A 374 -9.44 16.47 0.61
C ASP A 374 -8.53 16.61 1.85
N ALA A 375 -8.28 15.49 2.52
CA ALA A 375 -7.40 15.44 3.68
C ALA A 375 -5.99 15.99 3.41
N GLY A 376 -5.46 15.79 2.19
CA GLY A 376 -4.14 16.28 1.81
C GLY A 376 -4.06 17.81 1.77
N LEU A 377 -5.14 18.48 1.38
CA LEU A 377 -5.24 19.95 1.42
C LEU A 377 -5.36 20.48 2.84
N HIS A 378 -6.20 19.87 3.69
CA HIS A 378 -6.30 20.23 5.10
C HIS A 378 -4.96 20.09 5.82
N ILE A 379 -4.25 18.98 5.62
CA ILE A 379 -2.93 18.75 6.21
C ILE A 379 -1.92 19.78 5.72
N HIS A 380 -1.87 20.03 4.40
CA HIS A 380 -0.95 21.02 3.84
C HIS A 380 -1.23 22.43 4.36
N TYR A 381 -2.52 22.79 4.48
CA TYR A 381 -2.92 24.08 5.03
C TYR A 381 -2.58 24.20 6.52
N GLY A 382 -2.87 23.16 7.32
CA GLY A 382 -2.53 23.09 8.74
C GLY A 382 -1.04 23.28 9.00
N PHE A 383 -0.17 22.63 8.23
CA PHE A 383 1.28 22.88 8.32
C PHE A 383 1.68 24.30 7.88
N GLY A 384 1.01 24.85 6.87
CA GLY A 384 1.17 26.25 6.48
C GLY A 384 0.83 27.21 7.63
N LEU A 385 -0.27 26.96 8.33
CA LEU A 385 -0.76 27.74 9.47
C LEU A 385 0.16 27.61 10.69
N LEU A 386 0.66 26.40 10.99
CA LEU A 386 1.69 26.17 12.01
C LEU A 386 2.94 27.03 11.76
N ASN A 387 3.43 27.06 10.52
CA ASN A 387 4.57 27.89 10.14
C ASN A 387 4.28 29.41 10.22
N ALA A 388 3.01 29.79 10.19
CA ALA A 388 2.54 31.15 10.41
C ALA A 388 2.14 31.43 11.88
N ALA A 389 2.42 30.48 12.80
CA ALA A 389 2.08 30.54 14.22
C ALA A 389 0.56 30.71 14.51
N LYS A 390 -0.29 30.27 13.59
CA LYS A 390 -1.77 30.26 13.73
C LYS A 390 -2.22 28.90 14.25
N LEU A 391 -1.94 28.63 15.53
CA LEU A 391 -2.03 27.28 16.10
C LEU A 391 -3.47 26.76 16.15
N GLU A 392 -4.43 27.59 16.53
CA GLU A 392 -5.85 27.20 16.65
C GLU A 392 -6.45 26.86 15.27
N GLU A 393 -6.13 27.68 14.27
CA GLU A 393 -6.58 27.44 12.89
C GLU A 393 -5.96 26.15 12.34
N ALA A 394 -4.68 25.87 12.67
CA ALA A 394 -4.00 24.66 12.25
C ALA A 394 -4.59 23.41 12.89
N GLU A 395 -4.86 23.46 14.21
CA GLU A 395 -5.49 22.36 14.95
C GLU A 395 -6.83 21.97 14.32
N ALA A 396 -7.68 22.95 14.00
CA ALA A 396 -8.97 22.73 13.36
C ALA A 396 -8.85 21.98 12.01
N GLN A 397 -7.77 22.22 11.24
CA GLN A 397 -7.55 21.50 9.98
C GLN A 397 -7.20 20.03 10.22
N PHE A 398 -6.33 19.74 11.19
CA PHE A 398 -5.97 18.36 11.51
C PHE A 398 -7.15 17.61 12.14
N ASP A 399 -7.93 18.26 13.01
CA ASP A 399 -9.13 17.68 13.60
C ASP A 399 -10.22 17.37 12.57
N THR A 400 -10.34 18.19 11.51
CA THR A 400 -11.25 17.89 10.39
C THR A 400 -10.89 16.55 9.73
N VAL A 401 -9.60 16.29 9.51
CA VAL A 401 -9.13 15.03 8.92
C VAL A 401 -9.30 13.87 9.90
N LEU A 402 -8.95 14.06 11.17
CA LEU A 402 -9.10 13.03 12.21
C LEU A 402 -10.56 12.66 12.50
N GLY A 403 -11.49 13.58 12.27
CA GLY A 403 -12.93 13.29 12.34
C GLY A 403 -13.43 12.39 11.20
N GLN A 404 -12.73 12.39 10.05
CA GLN A 404 -13.04 11.52 8.90
C GLN A 404 -12.30 10.18 9.00
N ASP A 405 -11.02 10.23 9.36
CA ASP A 405 -10.15 9.07 9.53
C ASP A 405 -9.31 9.25 10.81
N PRO A 406 -9.72 8.63 11.93
CA PRO A 406 -9.02 8.73 13.20
C PRO A 406 -7.56 8.25 13.14
N ASP A 407 -7.22 7.35 12.22
CA ASP A 407 -5.90 6.74 12.08
C ASP A 407 -5.07 7.41 10.96
N HIS A 408 -5.51 8.57 10.45
CA HIS A 408 -4.77 9.29 9.42
C HIS A 408 -3.44 9.84 9.95
N VAL A 409 -2.35 9.11 9.74
CA VAL A 409 -0.99 9.39 10.26
C VAL A 409 -0.53 10.83 10.04
N GLY A 410 -0.75 11.38 8.85
CA GLY A 410 -0.35 12.77 8.55
C GLY A 410 -1.05 13.83 9.42
N ALA A 411 -2.31 13.59 9.81
CA ALA A 411 -3.06 14.50 10.68
C ALA A 411 -2.71 14.29 12.16
N ILE A 412 -2.46 13.03 12.57
CA ILE A 412 -1.93 12.68 13.90
C ILE A 412 -0.61 13.42 14.15
N ILE A 413 0.33 13.36 13.19
CA ILE A 413 1.60 14.08 13.27
C ILE A 413 1.38 15.59 13.30
N GLY A 414 0.50 16.12 12.45
CA GLY A 414 0.11 17.53 12.49
C GLY A 414 -0.37 17.98 13.87
N LYS A 415 -1.24 17.20 14.50
CA LYS A 415 -1.74 17.45 15.86
C LYS A 415 -0.62 17.40 16.91
N SER A 416 0.32 16.47 16.79
CA SER A 416 1.51 16.45 17.66
C SER A 416 2.35 17.73 17.53
N HIS A 417 2.54 18.24 16.30
CA HIS A 417 3.24 19.52 16.10
C HIS A 417 2.51 20.69 16.77
N VAL A 418 1.18 20.74 16.70
CA VAL A 418 0.38 21.74 17.41
C VAL A 418 0.57 21.63 18.92
N LEU A 419 0.48 20.42 19.49
CA LEU A 419 0.69 20.18 20.92
C LEU A 419 2.10 20.59 21.38
N GLY A 420 3.11 20.26 20.58
CA GLY A 420 4.49 20.69 20.83
C GLY A 420 4.64 22.21 20.80
N ALA A 421 3.95 22.89 19.88
CA ALA A 421 3.93 24.36 19.81
C ALA A 421 3.21 25.00 21.02
N TYR A 422 2.20 24.33 21.58
CA TYR A 422 1.57 24.70 22.85
C TYR A 422 2.42 24.37 24.09
N GLY A 423 3.60 23.77 23.92
CA GLY A 423 4.46 23.35 25.04
C GLY A 423 4.01 22.04 25.71
N ARG A 424 2.98 21.37 25.19
CA ARG A 424 2.43 20.11 25.71
C ARG A 424 3.24 18.91 25.17
N GLN A 425 4.54 18.88 25.49
CA GLN A 425 5.47 17.92 24.90
C GLN A 425 5.14 16.45 25.24
N ALA A 426 4.67 16.17 26.46
CA ALA A 426 4.27 14.82 26.86
C ALA A 426 3.10 14.28 26.01
N ASP A 427 2.07 15.10 25.81
CA ASP A 427 0.93 14.74 24.95
C ASP A 427 1.38 14.57 23.49
N ALA A 428 2.27 15.45 23.02
CA ALA A 428 2.83 15.37 21.68
C ALA A 428 3.59 14.05 21.45
N ILE A 429 4.33 13.56 22.46
CA ILE A 429 5.07 12.28 22.40
C ILE A 429 4.11 11.09 22.24
N GLU A 430 3.05 11.01 23.05
CA GLU A 430 2.07 9.93 22.97
C GLU A 430 1.35 9.90 21.62
N VAL A 431 1.02 11.06 21.08
CA VAL A 431 0.42 11.19 19.75
C VAL A 431 1.38 10.68 18.64
N VAL A 432 2.68 10.95 18.74
CA VAL A 432 3.66 10.45 17.76
C VAL A 432 3.91 8.96 17.89
N LYS A 433 3.92 8.42 19.11
CA LYS A 433 4.01 6.96 19.32
C LYS A 433 2.87 6.24 18.61
N ARG A 434 1.65 6.79 18.65
CA ARG A 434 0.53 6.25 17.86
C ARG A 434 0.79 6.31 16.36
N ALA A 435 1.32 7.42 15.84
CA ALA A 435 1.69 7.53 14.44
C ALA A 435 2.78 6.52 14.01
N ILE A 436 3.74 6.22 14.89
CA ILE A 436 4.78 5.19 14.66
C ILE A 436 4.17 3.78 14.70
N ALA A 437 3.23 3.50 15.59
CA ALA A 437 2.55 2.19 15.62
C ALA A 437 1.80 1.90 14.31
N LEU A 438 1.23 2.94 13.67
CA LEU A 438 0.54 2.84 12.38
C LEU A 438 1.52 2.74 11.20
N GLU A 439 2.63 3.48 11.25
CA GLU A 439 3.69 3.44 10.22
C GLU A 439 5.09 3.28 10.85
N PRO A 440 5.51 2.04 11.19
CA PRO A 440 6.76 1.79 11.93
C PRO A 440 8.04 2.15 11.18
N GLU A 441 7.96 2.26 9.85
CA GLU A 441 9.12 2.55 9.00
C GLU A 441 9.21 4.03 8.59
N ASN A 442 8.30 4.88 9.09
CA ASN A 442 8.27 6.29 8.71
C ASN A 442 9.38 7.09 9.41
N ALA A 443 10.44 7.37 8.67
CA ALA A 443 11.61 8.13 9.14
C ALA A 443 11.26 9.52 9.70
N GLY A 444 10.22 10.18 9.16
CA GLY A 444 9.76 11.48 9.63
C GLY A 444 9.18 11.41 11.04
N ASN A 445 8.33 10.41 11.30
CA ASN A 445 7.69 10.19 12.61
C ASN A 445 8.75 9.90 13.69
N HIS A 446 9.71 9.03 13.36
CA HIS A 446 10.86 8.74 14.23
C HIS A 446 11.72 9.98 14.51
N THR A 447 11.99 10.78 13.48
CA THR A 447 12.75 12.03 13.65
C THR A 447 12.02 13.02 14.56
N TRP A 448 10.70 13.14 14.41
CA TRP A 448 9.90 14.05 15.23
C TRP A 448 9.82 13.59 16.69
N LEU A 449 9.62 12.29 16.95
CA LEU A 449 9.69 11.74 18.32
C LEU A 449 11.06 11.99 18.96
N GLY A 450 12.14 11.71 18.24
CA GLY A 450 13.50 12.00 18.73
C GLY A 450 13.70 13.49 19.06
N GLN A 451 13.11 14.39 18.27
CA GLN A 451 13.17 15.84 18.56
C GLN A 451 12.39 16.20 19.83
N LEU A 452 11.19 15.66 20.02
CA LEU A 452 10.41 15.87 21.24
C LEU A 452 11.15 15.35 22.48
N LEU A 453 11.74 14.15 22.40
CA LEU A 453 12.55 13.54 23.46
C LEU A 453 13.77 14.40 23.82
N LEU A 454 14.43 15.00 22.82
CA LEU A 454 15.49 15.99 23.07
C LEU A 454 14.97 17.24 23.78
N VAL A 455 13.77 17.73 23.44
CA VAL A 455 13.18 18.91 24.11
C VAL A 455 12.89 18.63 25.58
N VAL A 456 12.39 17.44 25.92
CA VAL A 456 12.09 17.05 27.32
C VAL A 456 13.32 16.52 28.08
N GLY A 457 14.51 16.58 27.49
CA GLY A 457 15.75 16.22 28.18
C GLY A 457 16.05 14.72 28.25
N GLN A 458 15.51 13.93 27.32
CA GLN A 458 15.72 12.47 27.21
C GLN A 458 16.58 12.10 25.97
N PRO A 459 17.85 12.53 25.89
CA PRO A 459 18.69 12.30 24.71
C PRO A 459 19.06 10.82 24.49
N ALA A 460 19.12 10.00 25.55
CA ALA A 460 19.40 8.58 25.44
C ALA A 460 18.25 7.82 24.75
N GLU A 461 17.00 8.19 25.05
CA GLU A 461 15.81 7.62 24.40
C GLU A 461 15.64 8.14 22.97
N ALA A 462 16.09 9.37 22.68
CA ALA A 462 15.98 9.97 21.35
C ALA A 462 16.87 9.28 20.29
N GLU A 463 18.06 8.85 20.68
CA GLU A 463 19.05 8.24 19.78
C GLU A 463 18.51 7.10 18.90
N PRO A 464 17.90 6.03 19.44
CA PRO A 464 17.45 4.90 18.62
C PRO A 464 16.46 5.33 17.53
N HIS A 465 15.59 6.30 17.82
CA HIS A 465 14.66 6.82 16.82
C HIS A 465 15.37 7.54 15.66
N PHE A 466 16.41 8.34 15.95
CA PHE A 466 17.19 8.96 14.87
C PHE A 466 17.94 7.93 14.03
N ARG A 467 18.47 6.86 14.63
CA ARG A 467 19.13 5.78 13.88
C ARG A 467 18.15 5.04 12.96
N VAL A 468 16.94 4.72 13.45
CA VAL A 468 15.87 4.13 12.62
C VAL A 468 15.54 5.06 11.46
N ALA A 469 15.36 6.36 11.73
CA ALA A 469 15.08 7.34 10.68
C ALA A 469 16.17 7.40 9.60
N ILE A 470 17.45 7.37 9.98
CA ILE A 470 18.58 7.36 9.04
C ILE A 470 18.60 6.09 8.18
N VAL A 471 18.24 4.93 8.75
CA VAL A 471 18.19 3.68 7.97
C VAL A 471 17.08 3.71 6.92
N HIS A 472 15.90 4.21 7.26
CA HIS A 472 14.79 4.29 6.31
C HIS A 472 14.92 5.46 5.33
N GLN A 473 15.52 6.57 5.76
CA GLN A 473 15.76 7.74 4.92
C GLN A 473 17.14 8.36 5.18
N PRO A 474 18.21 7.83 4.55
CA PRO A 474 19.59 8.30 4.76
C PRO A 474 19.80 9.77 4.41
N GLN A 475 18.96 10.33 3.53
CA GLN A 475 19.03 11.71 3.07
C GLN A 475 18.36 12.72 4.02
N LEU A 476 17.76 12.25 5.12
CA LEU A 476 17.05 13.10 6.07
C LEU A 476 18.03 13.80 7.03
N GLY A 477 18.55 14.96 6.62
CA GLY A 477 19.54 15.72 7.40
C GLY A 477 19.10 16.04 8.85
N ALA A 478 17.79 16.23 9.09
CA ALA A 478 17.26 16.45 10.43
C ALA A 478 17.50 15.28 11.39
N ALA A 479 17.50 14.04 10.88
CA ALA A 479 17.76 12.85 11.69
C ALA A 479 19.24 12.76 12.08
N HIS A 480 20.16 13.04 11.14
CA HIS A 480 21.60 13.12 11.42
C HIS A 480 21.94 14.19 12.45
N ILE A 481 21.35 15.39 12.31
CA ILE A 481 21.50 16.48 13.28
C ILE A 481 20.99 16.06 14.66
N GLY A 482 19.83 15.39 14.71
CA GLY A 482 19.24 14.86 15.93
C GLY A 482 20.12 13.82 16.61
N LEU A 483 20.66 12.87 15.85
CA LEU A 483 21.58 11.84 16.34
C LEU A 483 22.84 12.48 16.94
N ALA A 484 23.48 13.39 16.21
CA ALA A 484 24.67 14.09 16.68
C ALA A 484 24.39 14.87 17.98
N ARG A 485 23.25 15.56 18.09
CA ARG A 485 22.84 16.26 19.32
C ARG A 485 22.54 15.31 20.49
N SER A 486 21.98 14.14 20.21
CA SER A 486 21.71 13.11 21.23
C SER A 486 23.01 12.55 21.80
N LEU A 487 23.98 12.27 20.93
CA LEU A 487 25.33 11.84 21.30
C LEU A 487 26.06 12.91 22.13
N GLU A 488 26.00 14.18 21.69
CA GLU A 488 26.60 15.31 22.41
C GLU A 488 26.03 15.45 23.83
N ARG A 489 24.69 15.41 23.98
CA ARG A 489 24.02 15.54 25.27
C ARG A 489 24.20 14.34 26.19
N THR A 490 24.63 13.20 25.66
CA THR A 490 24.99 12.00 26.45
C THR A 490 26.49 11.90 26.71
N GLY A 491 27.28 12.93 26.35
CA GLY A 491 28.72 12.98 26.60
C GLY A 491 29.58 12.19 25.60
N ARG A 492 28.97 11.54 24.60
CA ARG A 492 29.67 10.79 23.53
C ARG A 492 30.12 11.73 22.42
N LEU A 493 30.98 12.68 22.79
CA LEU A 493 31.38 13.79 21.91
C LEU A 493 32.15 13.35 20.67
N ASP A 494 32.99 12.31 20.77
CA ASP A 494 33.76 11.84 19.63
C ASP A 494 32.88 11.10 18.60
N GLU A 495 31.94 10.28 19.07
CA GLU A 495 30.90 9.67 18.22
C GLU A 495 30.04 10.74 17.52
N ALA A 496 29.67 11.80 18.24
CA ALA A 496 28.91 12.91 17.66
C ALA A 496 29.67 13.59 16.51
N ARG A 497 31.00 13.77 16.64
CA ARG A 497 31.88 14.33 15.61
C ARG A 497 31.94 13.42 14.38
N HIS A 498 32.10 12.10 14.58
CA HIS A 498 32.06 11.13 13.49
C HIS A 498 30.74 11.17 12.74
N VAL A 499 29.60 11.11 13.46
CA VAL A 499 28.26 11.19 12.85
C VAL A 499 28.09 12.50 12.07
N ALA A 500 28.52 13.63 12.62
CA ALA A 500 28.40 14.91 11.95
C ALA A 500 29.29 15.01 10.70
N GLN A 501 30.51 14.45 10.73
CA GLN A 501 31.41 14.38 9.59
C GLN A 501 30.83 13.48 8.48
N ASP A 502 30.37 12.28 8.82
CA ASP A 502 29.78 11.34 7.86
C ASP A 502 28.51 11.92 7.23
N ALA A 503 27.65 12.55 8.04
CA ALA A 503 26.47 13.24 7.55
C ALA A 503 26.84 14.40 6.61
N ALA A 504 27.87 15.17 6.93
CA ALA A 504 28.33 16.28 6.09
C ALA A 504 28.94 15.79 4.76
N ALA A 505 29.63 14.65 4.77
CA ALA A 505 30.14 14.01 3.56
C ALA A 505 29.00 13.46 2.69
N ALA A 506 27.98 12.84 3.30
CA ALA A 506 26.83 12.30 2.60
C ALA A 506 25.87 13.40 2.09
N LEU A 507 25.79 14.53 2.80
CA LEU A 507 24.86 15.64 2.54
C LEU A 507 25.62 16.97 2.34
N PRO A 508 26.44 17.09 1.29
CA PRO A 508 27.28 18.27 1.08
C PRO A 508 26.47 19.57 0.90
N ASN A 509 25.23 19.45 0.44
CA ASN A 509 24.35 20.59 0.15
C ASN A 509 23.37 20.96 1.29
N ASP A 510 23.30 20.21 2.40
CA ASP A 510 22.46 20.59 3.54
C ASP A 510 23.24 21.53 4.48
N ALA A 511 22.97 22.83 4.36
CA ALA A 511 23.65 23.88 5.13
C ALA A 511 23.56 23.68 6.66
N ARG A 512 22.49 23.05 7.18
CA ARG A 512 22.31 22.79 8.62
C ARG A 512 23.20 21.63 9.08
N VAL A 513 23.31 20.58 8.26
CA VAL A 513 24.23 19.46 8.51
C VAL A 513 25.67 19.99 8.50
N GLN A 514 26.03 20.79 7.51
CA GLN A 514 27.34 21.44 7.44
C GLN A 514 27.61 22.34 8.65
N ALA A 515 26.60 23.06 9.15
CA ALA A 515 26.74 23.90 10.34
C ALA A 515 26.97 23.06 11.62
N ILE A 516 26.30 21.92 11.77
CA ILE A 516 26.51 21.01 12.90
C ILE A 516 27.91 20.39 12.84
N HIS A 517 28.36 19.94 11.67
CA HIS A 517 29.73 19.45 11.49
C HIS A 517 30.78 20.51 11.85
N ARG A 518 30.64 21.74 11.35
CA ARG A 518 31.55 22.84 11.72
C ARG A 518 31.55 23.15 13.22
N ARG A 519 30.37 23.11 13.87
CA ARG A 519 30.24 23.36 15.32
C ARG A 519 30.94 22.27 16.12
N MET A 520 30.77 21.01 15.72
CA MET A 520 31.36 19.88 16.42
C MET A 520 32.87 19.82 16.17
N GLY A 521 33.33 20.09 14.95
CA GLY A 521 34.74 19.94 14.55
C GLY A 521 35.09 18.49 14.18
N PRO A 522 36.33 18.23 13.75
CA PRO A 522 36.74 16.89 13.35
C PRO A 522 36.75 15.93 14.55
N PRO A 523 36.62 14.61 14.31
CA PRO A 523 36.86 13.58 15.32
C PRO A 523 38.28 13.64 15.88
N LEU A 524 38.40 13.27 17.16
CA LEU A 524 39.65 13.27 17.92
C LEU A 524 40.36 11.92 17.88
N GLY A 525 39.62 10.83 17.64
CA GLY A 525 40.15 9.48 17.50
C GLY A 525 39.62 8.74 16.25
N PRO A 526 40.13 7.54 15.95
CA PRO A 526 39.55 6.67 14.93
C PRO A 526 38.08 6.36 15.26
N PRO A 527 37.26 5.98 14.27
CA PRO A 527 35.86 5.62 14.50
C PRO A 527 35.76 4.58 15.62
N PRO A 528 34.76 4.68 16.52
CA PRO A 528 34.56 3.73 17.62
C PRO A 528 34.47 2.27 17.15
N ASP A 529 34.11 2.05 15.88
CA ASP A 529 33.89 0.76 15.25
C ASP A 529 35.03 0.28 14.33
N ALA A 530 36.20 0.94 14.29
CA ALA A 530 37.30 0.52 13.42
C ALA A 530 37.98 -0.82 13.83
N GLN A 531 37.47 -1.51 14.85
CA GLN A 531 37.94 -2.85 15.26
C GLN A 531 36.97 -4.00 14.93
N ASP A 532 35.76 -3.74 14.42
CA ASP A 532 34.79 -4.80 14.07
C ASP A 532 34.20 -4.60 12.66
N ASP A 533 34.25 -5.68 11.89
CA ASP A 533 34.02 -5.83 10.45
C ASP A 533 32.73 -5.15 9.90
N VAL A 534 32.86 -4.46 8.76
CA VAL A 534 31.84 -3.61 8.09
C VAL A 534 30.58 -4.38 7.66
N LEU A 535 30.61 -5.71 7.72
CA LEU A 535 29.48 -6.58 7.38
C LEU A 535 28.56 -6.93 8.57
N ASP A 536 29.01 -6.77 9.83
CA ASP A 536 28.22 -7.14 11.02
C ASP A 536 27.31 -6.00 11.53
N ASN A 537 27.61 -4.75 11.20
CA ASN A 537 26.91 -3.60 11.77
C ASN A 537 25.43 -3.49 11.33
N ARG A 538 25.10 -3.92 10.10
CA ARG A 538 23.70 -4.07 9.64
C ARG A 538 22.97 -5.20 10.36
N SER A 539 23.68 -6.24 10.77
CA SER A 539 23.15 -7.43 11.45
C SER A 539 22.85 -7.13 12.92
N ARG A 540 23.78 -6.46 13.63
CA ARG A 540 23.58 -5.98 15.01
C ARG A 540 22.51 -4.90 15.07
N PHE A 541 22.49 -3.96 14.13
CA PHE A 541 21.48 -2.92 14.09
C PHE A 541 20.07 -3.47 13.78
N ARG A 542 19.94 -4.45 12.85
CA ARG A 542 18.68 -5.17 12.64
C ARG A 542 18.22 -5.95 13.88
N ARG A 543 19.16 -6.59 14.60
CA ARG A 543 18.88 -7.27 15.87
C ARG A 543 18.47 -6.28 16.98
N PHE A 544 19.09 -5.09 17.04
CA PHE A 544 18.73 -4.03 17.96
C PHE A 544 17.34 -3.46 17.66
N ILE A 545 17.03 -3.16 16.39
CA ILE A 545 15.68 -2.80 15.95
C ILE A 545 14.69 -3.89 16.36
N SER A 546 14.98 -5.16 16.03
CA SER A 546 14.12 -6.28 16.40
C SER A 546 13.88 -6.33 17.91
N ALA A 547 14.92 -6.22 18.74
CA ALA A 547 14.81 -6.29 20.20
C ALA A 547 14.06 -5.09 20.81
N PHE A 548 14.29 -3.88 20.30
CA PHE A 548 13.64 -2.66 20.78
C PHE A 548 12.13 -2.66 20.50
N PHE A 549 11.70 -3.22 19.36
CA PHE A 549 10.28 -3.33 19.01
C PHE A 549 9.60 -4.62 19.49
N SER A 550 10.34 -5.58 20.07
CA SER A 550 9.78 -6.82 20.65
C SER A 550 9.41 -6.71 22.12
N ALA A 551 9.65 -5.57 22.77
CA ALA A 551 9.47 -5.36 24.21
C ALA A 551 8.22 -4.52 24.58
N SER A 552 7.20 -4.48 23.72
CA SER A 552 5.93 -3.78 23.97
C SER A 552 4.76 -4.76 23.99
#